data_AF-A0A945E591-F1
#
_entry.id   AF-A0A945E591-F1
#
_cell.length_a   1.000
_cell.length_b   1.000
_cell.length_c   1.000
_cell.angle_alpha   90.00
_cell.angle_beta   90.00
_cell.angle_gamma   90.00
#
_symmetry.space_group_name_H-M   'P 1'
#
loop_
_entity.id
_entity.type
_entity.pdbx_description
1 polymer ?
#
loop_
_entity_poly.entity_id
_entity_poly.type
_entity_poly.pdbx_seq_one_letter_code
_entity_poly.pdbx_strand_id
1 'polypeptide(L)'
;MSDSPFEAPNRVDFHFDVICPWAYQTSLWMREVAERRGLEVDWRFFSLEEVNRVEGKKHPWEREWSYGWSMMRIGALLKRHDPALNDAWYLRSG
;
A
#
# COMPACT_ATOMS: atom_id res chain seq x y z
N MET A 1 34.83 3.72 -11.52
CA MET A 1 33.59 2.92 -11.35
C MET A 1 33.36 2.86 -9.85
N SER A 2 32.28 3.45 -9.36
CA SER A 2 32.02 3.56 -7.91
C SER A 2 31.59 2.20 -7.37
N ASP A 3 32.48 1.52 -6.64
CA ASP A 3 32.09 0.45 -5.74
C ASP A 3 31.32 1.08 -4.57
N SER A 4 30.01 1.19 -4.73
CA SER A 4 29.13 1.41 -3.59
C SER A 4 29.19 0.13 -2.74
N PRO A 5 29.56 0.21 -1.45
CA PRO A 5 29.60 -0.97 -0.58
C PRO A 5 28.20 -1.53 -0.26
N PHE A 6 27.15 -0.89 -0.76
CA PHE A 6 25.77 -1.31 -0.58
C PHE A 6 25.22 -1.85 -1.90
N GLU A 7 24.94 -3.15 -1.90
CA GLU A 7 24.11 -3.79 -2.93
C GLU A 7 22.71 -3.18 -2.87
N ALA A 8 22.17 -2.76 -4.01
CA ALA A 8 20.84 -2.20 -4.07
C ALA A 8 19.81 -3.31 -3.74
N PRO A 9 18.76 -3.01 -2.95
CA PRO A 9 17.75 -4.01 -2.65
C PRO A 9 17.04 -4.45 -3.93
N ASN A 10 16.68 -5.73 -4.01
CA ASN A 10 15.86 -6.29 -5.08
C ASN A 10 14.35 -6.25 -4.78
N ARG A 11 13.97 -5.88 -3.54
CA ARG A 11 12.59 -5.78 -3.08
C ARG A 11 12.36 -4.59 -2.15
N VAL A 12 11.19 -3.98 -2.25
CA VAL A 12 10.70 -2.93 -1.35
C VAL A 12 9.27 -3.24 -0.89
N ASP A 13 9.03 -3.09 0.41
CA ASP A 13 7.70 -3.16 1.00
C ASP A 13 7.08 -1.75 1.03
N PHE A 14 6.11 -1.50 0.16
CA PHE A 14 5.42 -0.21 0.05
C PHE A 14 4.14 -0.20 0.87
N HIS A 15 4.08 0.61 1.91
CA HIS A 15 2.91 0.71 2.77
C HIS A 15 1.92 1.75 2.23
N PHE A 16 0.67 1.33 2.00
CA PHE A 16 -0.39 2.20 1.47
C PHE A 16 -1.71 2.08 2.25
N ASP A 17 -2.47 3.16 2.21
CA ASP A 17 -3.91 3.21 2.47
C ASP A 17 -4.56 3.78 1.20
N VAL A 18 -5.64 3.17 0.73
CA VAL A 18 -6.37 3.59 -0.48
C VAL A 18 -6.87 5.03 -0.36
N ILE A 19 -7.19 5.51 0.84
CA ILE A 19 -7.72 6.87 1.01
C ILE A 19 -6.60 7.93 1.04
N CYS A 20 -5.34 7.52 1.04
CA CYS A 20 -4.20 8.43 1.14
C CYS A 20 -3.82 8.96 -0.26
N PRO A 21 -4.05 10.26 -0.56
CA PRO A 21 -3.69 10.81 -1.88
C PRO A 21 -2.17 10.81 -2.10
N TRP A 22 -1.40 10.99 -1.04
CA TRP A 22 0.07 11.00 -1.10
C TRP A 22 0.63 9.62 -1.40
N ALA A 23 0.13 8.58 -0.71
CA ALA A 23 0.55 7.21 -0.98
C ALA A 23 0.20 6.80 -2.42
N TYR A 24 -0.93 7.26 -2.96
CA TYR A 24 -1.31 6.99 -4.35
C TYR A 24 -0.32 7.63 -5.34
N GLN A 25 -0.02 8.93 -5.19
CA GLN A 25 0.96 9.60 -6.06
C GLN A 25 2.35 8.95 -5.96
N THR A 26 2.81 8.63 -4.75
CA THR A 26 4.08 7.93 -4.56
C THR A 26 4.05 6.51 -5.14
N SER A 27 2.90 5.84 -5.17
CA SER A 27 2.76 4.51 -5.77
C SER A 27 2.97 4.52 -7.28
N LEU A 28 2.49 5.56 -7.98
CA LEU A 28 2.72 5.73 -9.42
C LEU A 28 4.22 5.86 -9.72
N TRP A 29 4.91 6.70 -8.95
CA TRP A 29 6.36 6.82 -9.03
C TRP A 29 7.09 5.50 -8.72
N MET A 30 6.67 4.78 -7.67
CA MET A 30 7.29 3.51 -7.29
C MET A 30 7.16 2.45 -8.39
N ARG A 31 6.07 2.45 -9.17
CA ARG A 31 5.90 1.56 -10.34
C ARG A 31 6.92 1.84 -11.42
N GLU A 32 7.14 3.11 -11.75
CA GLU A 32 8.17 3.49 -12.73
C GLU A 32 9.57 3.12 -12.25
N VAL A 33 9.84 3.29 -10.95
CA VAL A 33 11.11 2.86 -10.34
C VAL A 33 11.28 1.35 -10.44
N ALA A 34 10.23 0.59 -10.15
CA ALA A 34 10.24 -0.86 -10.19
C ALA A 34 10.56 -1.39 -11.59
N GLU A 35 9.90 -0.84 -12.61
CA GLU A 35 10.14 -1.16 -14.02
C GLU A 35 11.59 -0.86 -14.43
N ARG A 36 12.10 0.34 -14.08
CA ARG A 36 13.45 0.78 -14.49
C ARG A 36 14.59 0.06 -13.76
N ARG A 37 14.32 -0.53 -12.59
CA ARG A 37 15.34 -1.14 -11.72
C ARG A 37 15.22 -2.65 -11.60
N GLY A 38 14.16 -3.26 -12.13
CA GLY A 38 13.87 -4.68 -11.91
C GLY A 38 13.62 -5.00 -10.44
N LEU A 39 12.95 -4.08 -9.72
CA LEU A 39 12.68 -4.18 -8.29
C LEU A 39 11.31 -4.83 -8.05
N GLU A 40 11.22 -5.78 -7.13
CA GLU A 40 9.95 -6.30 -6.63
C GLU A 40 9.31 -5.31 -5.65
N VAL A 41 8.03 -5.00 -5.83
CA VAL A 41 7.28 -4.17 -4.88
C VAL A 41 6.20 -5.01 -4.21
N ASP A 42 6.26 -5.09 -2.88
CA ASP A 42 5.21 -5.71 -2.09
C ASP A 42 4.32 -4.65 -1.43
N TRP A 43 3.07 -4.59 -1.89
CA TRP A 43 2.07 -3.62 -1.42
C TRP A 43 1.51 -4.02 -0.06
N ARG A 44 1.93 -3.34 1.00
CA ARG A 44 1.53 -3.57 2.40
C ARG A 44 0.43 -2.60 2.81
N PHE A 45 -0.51 -3.07 3.63
CA PHE A 45 -1.61 -2.25 4.10
C PHE A 45 -1.22 -1.49 5.38
N PHE A 46 -1.63 -0.23 5.48
CA PHE A 46 -1.78 0.48 6.74
C PHE A 46 -3.10 1.26 6.72
N SER A 47 -3.62 1.66 7.89
CA SER A 47 -4.90 2.38 7.98
C SER A 47 -4.71 3.78 8.56
N LEU A 48 -5.01 4.81 7.78
CA LEU A 48 -5.09 6.20 8.20
C LEU A 48 -6.18 6.40 9.27
N GLU A 49 -7.32 5.72 9.14
CA GLU A 49 -8.40 5.80 10.13
C GLU A 49 -8.01 5.21 11.49
N GLU A 50 -7.09 4.26 11.52
CA GLU A 50 -6.56 3.65 12.73
C GLU A 50 -5.41 4.46 13.34
N VAL A 51 -4.40 4.83 12.54
CA VAL A 51 -3.23 5.58 13.05
C VAL A 51 -3.61 7.00 13.49
N ASN A 52 -4.65 7.60 12.92
CA ASN A 52 -5.18 8.89 13.33
C ASN A 52 -6.38 8.76 14.28
N ARG A 53 -6.68 7.57 14.80
CA ARG A 53 -7.79 7.36 15.73
C ARG A 53 -7.55 8.17 17.01
N VAL A 54 -8.56 8.92 17.42
CA VAL A 54 -8.56 9.62 18.72
C VAL A 54 -8.92 8.62 19.82
N GLU A 55 -8.22 8.71 20.96
CA GLU A 55 -8.49 7.92 22.17
C GLU A 55 -9.99 7.91 22.52
N GLY A 56 -10.52 6.75 22.89
CA GLY A 56 -11.95 6.57 23.22
C GLY A 56 -12.92 6.55 22.02
N LYS A 57 -12.45 6.75 20.78
CA LYS A 57 -13.27 6.51 19.58
C LYS A 57 -13.18 5.04 19.17
N LYS A 58 -14.26 4.53 18.57
CA LYS A 58 -14.33 3.18 18.00
C LYS A 58 -13.24 2.98 16.94
N HIS A 59 -12.60 1.81 16.98
CA HIS A 59 -11.72 1.38 15.91
C HIS A 59 -12.47 1.28 14.57
N PRO A 60 -11.79 1.41 13.41
CA PRO A 60 -12.45 1.32 12.11
C PRO A 60 -13.29 0.05 11.91
N TRP A 61 -12.87 -1.08 12.48
CA TRP A 61 -13.58 -2.36 12.42
C TRP A 61 -14.77 -2.50 13.38
N GLU A 62 -14.94 -1.59 14.33
CA GLU A 62 -16.06 -1.58 15.30
C GLU A 62 -17.18 -0.63 14.88
N ARG A 63 -16.95 0.15 13.82
CA ARG A 63 -17.94 1.08 13.25
C ARG A 63 -18.90 0.31 12.35
N GLU A 64 -20.15 0.79 12.26
CA GLU A 64 -21.13 0.27 11.31
C GLU A 64 -20.64 0.44 9.86
N TRP A 65 -19.93 1.55 9.61
CA TRP A 65 -19.30 1.83 8.32
C TRP A 65 -17.93 2.50 8.52
N SER A 66 -16.96 2.12 7.69
CA SER A 66 -15.64 2.73 7.59
C SER A 66 -15.14 2.58 6.16
N TYR A 67 -14.92 3.71 5.50
CA TYR A 67 -14.59 3.74 4.08
C TYR A 67 -13.20 3.15 3.82
N GLY A 68 -12.16 3.62 4.53
CA GLY A 68 -10.79 3.11 4.37
C GLY A 68 -10.67 1.65 4.75
N TRP A 69 -11.22 1.26 5.90
CA TRP A 69 -11.18 -0.14 6.35
C TRP A 69 -11.89 -1.11 5.40
N SER A 70 -13.05 -0.72 4.85
CA SER A 70 -13.79 -1.57 3.92
C SER A 70 -13.02 -1.79 2.62
N MET A 71 -12.39 -0.74 2.08
CA MET A 71 -11.52 -0.84 0.91
C MET A 71 -10.29 -1.71 1.20
N MET A 72 -9.63 -1.52 2.35
CA MET A 72 -8.49 -2.37 2.75
C MET A 72 -8.86 -3.85 2.83
N ARG A 73 -10.07 -4.20 3.30
CA ARG A 73 -10.54 -5.59 3.32
C ARG A 73 -10.64 -6.19 1.92
N ILE A 74 -11.10 -5.42 0.94
CA ILE A 74 -11.16 -5.84 -0.47
C ILE A 74 -9.73 -6.08 -1.00
N GLY A 75 -8.83 -5.11 -0.82
CA GLY A 75 -7.43 -5.28 -1.21
C GLY A 75 -6.76 -6.49 -0.56
N ALA A 76 -6.99 -6.69 0.74
CA ALA A 76 -6.45 -7.83 1.48
C ALA A 76 -6.99 -9.17 0.97
N LEU A 77 -8.29 -9.24 0.61
CA LEU A 77 -8.86 -10.43 -0.02
C LEU A 77 -8.21 -10.70 -1.38
N LEU A 78 -8.10 -9.68 -2.24
CA LEU A 78 -7.45 -9.82 -3.56
C LEU A 78 -6.00 -10.28 -3.41
N LYS A 79 -5.23 -9.69 -2.48
CA LYS A 79 -3.84 -10.06 -2.21
C LYS A 79 -3.68 -11.54 -1.78
N ARG A 80 -4.63 -12.07 -1.02
CA ARG A 80 -4.61 -13.49 -0.61
C ARG A 80 -4.81 -14.44 -1.78
N HIS A 81 -5.56 -14.02 -2.80
CA HIS A 81 -5.74 -14.80 -4.02
C HIS A 81 -4.53 -14.66 -4.94
N ASP A 82 -4.11 -13.42 -5.20
CA ASP A 82 -2.93 -13.10 -6.02
C ASP A 82 -2.47 -11.66 -5.69
N PRO A 83 -1.21 -11.45 -5.26
CA PRO A 83 -0.66 -10.12 -5.04
C PRO A 83 -0.82 -9.16 -6.23
N ALA A 84 -0.82 -9.65 -7.47
CA ALA A 84 -1.02 -8.84 -8.67
C ALA A 84 -2.45 -8.29 -8.76
N LEU A 85 -3.45 -8.98 -8.20
CA LEU A 85 -4.83 -8.48 -8.16
C LEU A 85 -4.96 -7.29 -7.20
N ASN A 86 -4.30 -7.35 -6.04
CA ASN A 86 -4.24 -6.21 -5.13
C ASN A 86 -3.53 -5.02 -5.78
N ASP A 87 -2.46 -5.29 -6.52
CA ASP A 87 -1.73 -4.25 -7.23
C ASP A 87 -2.60 -3.53 -8.28
N ALA A 88 -3.23 -4.31 -9.15
CA ALA A 88 -4.13 -3.80 -10.19
C ALA A 88 -5.34 -3.06 -9.60
N TRP A 89 -5.87 -3.55 -8.48
CA TRP A 89 -6.96 -2.88 -7.77
C TRP A 89 -6.52 -1.54 -7.18
N TYR A 90 -5.35 -1.48 -6.54
CA TYR A 90 -4.84 -0.24 -5.96
C TYR A 90 -4.60 0.82 -7.05
N LEU A 91 -4.02 0.43 -8.19
CA LEU A 91 -3.84 1.31 -9.34
C LEU A 91 -5.16 1.87 -9.88
N ARG A 92 -6.25 1.10 -9.84
CA ARG A 92 -7.58 1.52 -10.33
C ARG A 92 -8.40 2.30 -9.30
N SER A 93 -7.91 2.42 -8.06
CA SER A 93 -8.67 3.02 -6.95
C SER A 93 -8.56 4.55 -6.88
N GLY A 94 -7.60 5.16 -7.60
CA GLY A 94 -7.40 6.61 -7.63
C GLY A 94 -7.68 7.25 -8.98
#